data_AF-A0A395IJU9-F1
#
_entry.id   AF-A0A395IJU9-F1
#
_cell.length_a   1.000
_cell.length_b   1.000
_cell.length_c   1.000
_cell.angle_alpha   90.00
_cell.angle_beta   90.00
_cell.angle_gamma   90.00
#
_symmetry.space_group_name_H-M   'P 1'
#
loop_
_entity.id
_entity.type
_entity.pdbx_description
1 polymer ?
#
loop_
_entity_poly.entity_id
_entity_poly.type
_entity_poly.pdbx_seq_one_letter_code
_entity_poly.pdbx_strand_id
1 'polypeptide(L)'
;MRAFFKALVVAGLAAIVNSAAVQRDNNVLEVTLTPGDNAVVHATVKNVGVETLNLLSYGTLFDPAPVQKVNVYEGETAVPFQGLVRTIQYTDLAPEVFHTLAVGETFETTVNAAGVHDLSTSTYTFVATGTIPIAAFGSTELTGSIVFKSNTLTMNIDGTAAKSIAKAIPTHNGPRTVIQSDCTSTQLSQITEALTNCAMMAKITWTVVYAGNRTKFAVYYKDSTVATRTIVAARLIAVENECNSRAAGNTKYHCTDVYGYCKPNVLAYTLPSINTVVNCPLFYTLPAISSVCHVPDRATTLIRELTHAPGTYSPGTLDYAYGHEAILALSGPQAVLNADTYALYVNAVYIGCD
;
A
#
# COMPACT_ATOMS: atom_id res chain seq x y z
N MET A 1 -56.98 46.46 6.38
CA MET A 1 -56.19 45.87 5.27
C MET A 1 -54.76 45.63 5.74
N ARG A 2 -54.48 44.51 6.42
CA ARG A 2 -53.13 43.98 6.69
C ARG A 2 -53.25 42.46 6.83
N ALA A 3 -52.75 41.74 5.84
CA ALA A 3 -52.71 40.29 5.80
C ALA A 3 -51.54 39.78 6.65
N PHE A 4 -51.80 38.84 7.55
CA PHE A 4 -50.76 38.07 8.24
C PHE A 4 -50.59 36.73 7.53
N PHE A 5 -49.52 36.61 6.73
CA PHE A 5 -49.05 35.35 6.18
C PHE A 5 -48.39 34.54 7.30
N LYS A 6 -48.97 33.39 7.66
CA LYS A 6 -48.27 32.37 8.48
C LYS A 6 -47.40 31.54 7.54
N ALA A 7 -46.08 31.72 7.62
CA ALA A 7 -45.11 30.87 6.95
C ALA A 7 -45.08 29.50 7.63
N LEU A 8 -45.37 28.45 6.87
CA LEU A 8 -45.21 27.06 7.28
C LEU A 8 -43.73 26.70 7.07
N VAL A 9 -42.95 26.57 8.15
CA VAL A 9 -41.58 26.06 8.08
C VAL A 9 -41.66 24.53 8.08
N VAL A 10 -41.54 23.93 6.89
CA VAL A 10 -41.32 22.49 6.75
C VAL A 10 -39.83 22.25 6.98
N ALA A 11 -39.49 21.76 8.18
CA ALA A 11 -38.16 21.25 8.46
C ALA A 11 -37.99 19.91 7.73
N GLY A 12 -37.33 19.95 6.58
CA GLY A 12 -36.89 18.75 5.88
C GLY A 12 -35.80 18.07 6.71
N LEU A 13 -36.08 16.89 7.26
CA LEU A 13 -35.03 15.97 7.70
C LEU A 13 -34.24 15.58 6.45
N ALA A 14 -33.03 16.12 6.31
CA ALA A 14 -32.03 15.53 5.43
C ALA A 14 -31.67 14.18 6.05
N ALA A 15 -32.21 13.10 5.49
CA ALA A 15 -31.68 11.77 5.73
C ALA A 15 -30.26 11.77 5.17
N ILE A 16 -29.27 11.87 6.06
CA ILE A 16 -27.88 11.60 5.72
C ILE A 16 -27.86 10.11 5.42
N VAL A 17 -27.86 9.77 4.14
CA VAL A 17 -27.57 8.40 3.71
C VAL A 17 -26.11 8.21 4.06
N ASN A 18 -25.83 7.58 5.20
CA ASN A 18 -24.52 6.95 5.39
C ASN A 18 -24.43 5.90 4.29
N SER A 19 -23.72 6.23 3.22
CA SER A 19 -23.20 5.26 2.27
C SER A 19 -22.19 4.40 3.03
N ALA A 20 -22.67 3.47 3.86
CA ALA A 20 -21.83 2.42 4.38
C ALA A 20 -21.31 1.66 3.15
N ALA A 21 -20.01 1.79 2.88
CA ALA A 21 -19.36 1.09 1.79
C ALA A 21 -19.59 -0.42 1.98
N VAL A 22 -20.13 -1.06 0.95
CA VAL A 22 -20.41 -2.50 0.98
C VAL A 22 -19.12 -3.22 0.62
N GLN A 23 -18.50 -3.87 1.61
CA GLN A 23 -17.58 -4.98 1.29
C GLN A 23 -18.39 -6.05 0.57
N ARG A 24 -18.04 -6.32 -0.69
CA ARG A 24 -18.62 -7.46 -1.41
C ARG A 24 -17.89 -8.71 -0.97
N ASP A 25 -18.64 -9.73 -0.54
CA ASP A 25 -18.13 -11.02 -0.09
C ASP A 25 -17.07 -11.61 -1.05
N ASN A 26 -16.16 -12.42 -0.49
CA ASN A 26 -15.08 -13.17 -1.15
C ASN A 26 -15.50 -14.07 -2.35
N ASN A 27 -16.77 -14.08 -2.74
CA ASN A 27 -17.35 -15.07 -3.66
C ASN A 27 -17.46 -14.57 -5.11
N VAL A 28 -16.91 -13.40 -5.47
CA VAL A 28 -16.98 -12.87 -6.83
C VAL A 28 -15.73 -13.11 -7.67
N LEU A 29 -14.57 -13.35 -7.02
CA LEU A 29 -13.32 -13.69 -7.67
C LEU A 29 -12.83 -15.06 -7.19
N GLU A 30 -12.70 -16.00 -8.12
CA GLU A 30 -12.02 -17.27 -7.89
C GLU A 30 -10.55 -17.12 -8.29
N VAL A 31 -9.63 -17.32 -7.33
CA VAL A 31 -8.19 -17.25 -7.58
C VAL A 31 -7.57 -18.62 -7.37
N THR A 32 -6.92 -19.14 -8.41
CA THR A 32 -6.30 -20.48 -8.40
C THR A 32 -4.82 -20.37 -8.73
N LEU A 33 -3.98 -21.04 -7.92
CA LEU A 33 -2.54 -21.18 -8.12
C LEU A 33 -2.21 -22.60 -8.56
N THR A 34 -1.44 -22.73 -9.63
CA THR A 34 -0.88 -23.99 -10.12
C THR A 34 0.65 -23.91 -10.24
N PRO A 35 1.36 -25.03 -10.06
CA PRO A 35 2.81 -25.04 -10.16
C PRO A 35 3.26 -24.89 -11.62
N GLY A 36 4.27 -24.06 -11.86
CA GLY A 36 5.07 -24.05 -13.07
C GLY A 36 6.45 -24.70 -12.83
N ASP A 37 7.45 -24.29 -13.62
CA ASP A 37 8.84 -24.64 -13.40
C ASP A 37 9.38 -24.09 -12.07
N ASN A 38 10.56 -24.52 -11.62
CA ASN A 38 11.17 -24.14 -10.33
C ASN A 38 10.90 -22.69 -9.87
N ALA A 39 10.10 -22.53 -8.80
CA ALA A 39 9.65 -21.26 -8.22
C ALA A 39 8.72 -20.38 -9.09
N VAL A 40 8.25 -20.88 -10.22
CA VAL A 40 7.23 -20.29 -11.07
C VAL A 40 5.85 -20.75 -10.61
N VAL A 41 4.96 -19.79 -10.38
CA VAL A 41 3.56 -20.02 -10.02
C VAL A 41 2.69 -19.41 -11.11
N HIS A 42 1.76 -20.19 -11.65
CA HIS A 42 0.71 -19.67 -12.52
C HIS A 42 -0.49 -19.31 -11.66
N ALA A 43 -1.00 -18.10 -11.81
CA ALA A 43 -2.17 -17.61 -11.11
C ALA A 43 -3.27 -17.31 -12.12
N THR A 44 -4.46 -17.84 -11.86
CA THR A 44 -5.67 -17.67 -12.64
C THR A 44 -6.68 -16.92 -11.78
N VAL A 45 -7.20 -15.80 -12.28
CA VAL A 45 -8.23 -14.98 -11.61
C VAL A 45 -9.48 -14.98 -12.48
N LYS A 46 -10.56 -15.57 -11.98
CA LYS A 46 -11.83 -15.70 -12.70
C LYS A 46 -12.93 -14.90 -12.01
N ASN A 47 -13.67 -14.12 -12.80
CA ASN A 47 -14.90 -13.51 -12.32
C ASN A 47 -16.03 -14.55 -12.30
N VAL A 48 -16.39 -15.02 -11.10
CA VAL A 48 -17.49 -15.98 -10.87
C VAL A 48 -18.76 -15.29 -10.36
N GLY A 49 -18.75 -13.95 -10.30
CA GLY A 49 -19.91 -13.14 -9.96
C GLY A 49 -20.92 -13.01 -11.09
N VAL A 50 -21.82 -12.04 -10.94
CA VAL A 50 -22.93 -11.79 -11.89
C VAL A 50 -22.80 -10.45 -12.62
N GLU A 51 -21.77 -9.67 -12.32
CA GLU A 51 -21.49 -8.36 -12.92
C GLU A 51 -20.06 -8.31 -13.46
N THR A 52 -19.85 -7.53 -14.51
CA THR A 52 -18.49 -7.17 -14.97
C THR A 52 -17.79 -6.34 -13.90
N LEU A 53 -16.54 -6.71 -13.59
CA LEU A 53 -15.73 -6.02 -12.59
C LEU A 53 -14.81 -5.00 -13.25
N ASN A 54 -14.57 -3.87 -12.57
CA ASN A 54 -13.53 -2.90 -12.93
C ASN A 54 -12.56 -2.77 -11.76
N LEU A 55 -11.41 -3.42 -11.88
CA LEU A 55 -10.49 -3.75 -10.78
C LEU A 55 -9.26 -2.86 -10.82
N LEU A 56 -8.93 -2.14 -9.74
CA LEU A 56 -7.70 -1.36 -9.69
C LEU A 56 -6.48 -2.31 -9.75
N SER A 57 -5.61 -2.13 -10.74
CA SER A 57 -4.58 -3.13 -11.07
C SER A 57 -3.37 -3.10 -10.14
N TYR A 58 -2.97 -1.92 -9.68
CA TYR A 58 -1.69 -1.74 -9.00
C TYR A 58 -1.62 -2.44 -7.64
N GLY A 59 -0.47 -3.07 -7.37
CA GLY A 59 -0.23 -3.86 -6.16
C GLY A 59 -0.99 -5.18 -6.11
N THR A 60 -1.63 -5.60 -7.21
CA THR A 60 -2.45 -6.82 -7.26
C THR A 60 -1.87 -7.86 -8.24
N LEU A 61 -2.57 -8.97 -8.44
CA LEU A 61 -2.26 -9.96 -9.49
C LEU A 61 -2.27 -9.37 -10.90
N PHE A 62 -3.02 -8.27 -11.13
CA PHE A 62 -3.11 -7.57 -12.42
C PHE A 62 -1.94 -6.61 -12.66
N ASP A 63 -1.11 -6.34 -11.66
CA ASP A 63 0.01 -5.41 -11.80
C ASP A 63 1.12 -6.03 -12.68
N PRO A 64 1.57 -5.37 -13.75
CA PRO A 64 2.65 -5.91 -14.58
C PRO A 64 4.02 -5.84 -13.91
N ALA A 65 4.21 -5.02 -12.88
CA ALA A 65 5.50 -4.84 -12.23
C ALA A 65 5.78 -5.95 -11.17
N PRO A 66 7.02 -6.03 -10.64
CA PRO A 66 7.42 -7.08 -9.71
C PRO A 66 6.94 -6.79 -8.28
N VAL A 67 5.63 -6.61 -8.10
CA VAL A 67 4.96 -6.46 -6.79
C VAL A 67 4.73 -7.82 -6.13
N GLN A 68 4.30 -7.83 -4.87
CA GLN A 68 4.02 -9.07 -4.14
C GLN A 68 2.68 -9.68 -4.55
N LYS A 69 2.71 -10.48 -5.62
CA LYS A 69 1.53 -11.19 -6.15
C LYS A 69 1.16 -12.44 -5.35
N VAL A 70 2.17 -13.11 -4.80
CA VAL A 70 2.01 -14.33 -3.97
C VAL A 70 2.81 -14.15 -2.68
N ASN A 71 2.24 -14.61 -1.57
CA ASN A 71 2.95 -14.75 -0.31
C ASN A 71 3.66 -16.10 -0.30
N VAL A 72 4.92 -16.11 0.15
CA VAL A 72 5.77 -17.31 0.17
C VAL A 72 6.15 -17.62 1.61
N TYR A 73 6.03 -18.89 2.00
CA TYR A 73 6.34 -19.35 3.35
C TYR A 73 7.24 -20.59 3.32
N GLU A 74 8.19 -20.64 4.24
CA GLU A 74 8.94 -21.84 4.60
C GLU A 74 8.44 -22.32 5.98
N GLY A 75 7.65 -23.40 5.98
CA GLY A 75 6.84 -23.75 7.15
C GLY A 75 5.88 -22.62 7.50
N GLU A 76 5.97 -22.09 8.72
CA GLU A 76 5.17 -20.95 9.19
C GLU A 76 5.86 -19.59 8.98
N THR A 77 7.11 -19.59 8.50
CA THR A 77 7.91 -18.36 8.37
C THR A 77 7.70 -17.74 7.00
N ALA A 78 7.22 -16.49 6.96
CA ALA A 78 7.13 -15.75 5.70
C ALA A 78 8.53 -15.45 5.14
N VAL A 79 8.73 -15.76 3.86
CA VAL A 79 9.96 -15.41 3.14
C VAL A 79 9.91 -13.93 2.78
N PRO A 80 10.94 -13.13 3.13
CA PRO A 80 10.95 -11.69 2.84
C PRO A 80 10.74 -11.39 1.36
N PHE A 81 9.86 -10.43 1.08
CA PHE A 81 9.66 -9.88 -0.25
C PHE A 81 10.73 -8.84 -0.59
N GLN A 82 11.25 -8.88 -1.81
CA GLN A 82 12.38 -8.07 -2.29
C GLN A 82 12.07 -7.25 -3.55
N GLY A 83 10.81 -7.27 -3.99
CA GLY A 83 10.33 -6.59 -5.20
C GLY A 83 9.95 -5.13 -4.97
N LEU A 84 8.99 -4.65 -5.76
CA LEU A 84 8.49 -3.27 -5.75
C LEU A 84 7.26 -3.13 -4.84
N VAL A 85 7.22 -2.07 -4.05
CA VAL A 85 6.02 -1.58 -3.32
C VAL A 85 5.80 -0.12 -3.67
N ARG A 86 4.56 0.36 -3.79
CA ARG A 86 4.28 1.68 -4.42
C ARG A 86 3.15 2.45 -3.76
N THR A 87 3.23 3.77 -3.65
CA THR A 87 2.10 4.62 -3.24
C THR A 87 1.24 4.95 -4.45
N ILE A 88 -0.08 4.75 -4.35
CA ILE A 88 -1.04 5.06 -5.42
C ILE A 88 -1.93 6.21 -4.93
N GLN A 89 -2.26 7.14 -5.82
CA GLN A 89 -3.29 8.14 -5.61
C GLN A 89 -4.67 7.49 -5.83
N TYR A 90 -5.60 7.64 -4.89
CA TYR A 90 -6.95 7.04 -4.97
C TYR A 90 -8.05 7.97 -5.49
N THR A 91 -7.70 9.21 -5.77
CA THR A 91 -8.58 10.17 -6.45
C THR A 91 -8.07 10.40 -7.86
N ASP A 92 -8.93 10.88 -8.75
CA ASP A 92 -8.57 11.26 -10.12
C ASP A 92 -7.86 10.10 -10.86
N LEU A 93 -8.35 8.87 -10.62
CA LEU A 93 -7.79 7.65 -11.20
C LEU A 93 -7.95 7.65 -12.71
N ALA A 94 -6.88 7.31 -13.43
CA ALA A 94 -6.91 7.21 -14.87
C ALA A 94 -7.57 5.88 -15.30
N PRO A 95 -8.38 5.83 -16.37
CA PRO A 95 -9.06 4.60 -16.79
C PRO A 95 -8.12 3.40 -17.01
N GLU A 96 -6.89 3.65 -17.49
CA GLU A 96 -5.88 2.62 -17.78
C GLU A 96 -5.32 1.91 -16.53
N VAL A 97 -5.55 2.44 -15.33
CA VAL A 97 -5.11 1.77 -14.10
C VAL A 97 -6.05 0.66 -13.67
N PHE A 98 -7.20 0.54 -14.33
CA PHE A 98 -8.17 -0.51 -14.08
C PHE A 98 -8.08 -1.65 -15.09
N HIS A 99 -8.32 -2.86 -14.60
CA HIS A 99 -8.53 -4.05 -15.39
C HIS A 99 -10.03 -4.41 -15.36
N THR A 100 -10.66 -4.39 -16.53
CA THR A 100 -12.03 -4.90 -16.66
C THR A 100 -12.01 -6.41 -16.79
N LEU A 101 -12.84 -7.10 -16.02
CA LEU A 101 -13.01 -8.56 -16.07
C LEU A 101 -14.49 -8.92 -16.19
N ALA A 102 -14.92 -9.33 -17.37
CA ALA A 102 -16.31 -9.69 -17.67
C ALA A 102 -16.75 -10.94 -16.90
N VAL A 103 -18.06 -11.14 -16.78
CA VAL A 103 -18.63 -12.32 -16.12
C VAL A 103 -18.14 -13.60 -16.79
N GLY A 104 -17.55 -14.51 -16.01
CA GLY A 104 -16.98 -15.75 -16.49
C GLY A 104 -15.61 -15.62 -17.17
N GLU A 105 -15.12 -14.39 -17.37
CA GLU A 105 -13.79 -14.14 -17.92
C GLU A 105 -12.70 -14.50 -16.90
N THR A 106 -11.57 -14.93 -17.45
CA THR A 106 -10.39 -15.35 -16.73
C THR A 106 -9.19 -14.51 -17.14
N PHE A 107 -8.49 -13.96 -16.16
CA PHE A 107 -7.17 -13.38 -16.31
C PHE A 107 -6.10 -14.37 -15.84
N GLU A 108 -5.01 -14.49 -16.57
CA GLU A 108 -3.88 -15.35 -16.21
C GLU A 108 -2.60 -14.54 -16.07
N THR A 109 -1.83 -14.84 -15.03
CA THR A 109 -0.50 -14.26 -14.84
C THR A 109 0.47 -15.31 -14.33
N THR A 110 1.75 -15.12 -14.66
CA THR A 110 2.83 -15.99 -14.21
C THR A 110 3.75 -15.21 -13.28
N VAL A 111 4.06 -15.79 -12.14
CA VAL A 111 4.88 -15.19 -11.09
C VAL A 111 6.11 -16.05 -10.88
N ASN A 112 7.29 -15.53 -11.22
CA ASN A 112 8.54 -16.17 -10.82
C ASN A 112 8.94 -15.65 -9.42
N ALA A 113 8.63 -16.43 -8.39
CA ALA A 113 8.84 -16.04 -7.01
C ALA A 113 10.32 -15.82 -6.67
N ALA A 114 11.25 -16.55 -7.32
CA ALA A 114 12.69 -16.37 -7.10
C ALA A 114 13.20 -14.98 -7.56
N GLY A 115 12.49 -14.33 -8.49
CA GLY A 115 12.79 -12.97 -8.91
C GLY A 115 12.58 -11.91 -7.82
N VAL A 116 11.75 -12.20 -6.81
CA VAL A 116 11.37 -11.27 -5.74
C VAL A 116 11.49 -11.86 -4.33
N HIS A 117 12.02 -13.07 -4.20
CA HIS A 117 12.32 -13.74 -2.92
C HIS A 117 13.64 -14.50 -3.03
N ASP A 118 14.38 -14.60 -1.94
CA ASP A 118 15.52 -15.51 -1.83
C ASP A 118 15.02 -16.90 -1.41
N LEU A 119 15.09 -17.86 -2.33
CA LEU A 119 14.63 -19.23 -2.11
C LEU A 119 15.82 -20.18 -2.07
N SER A 120 15.84 -21.04 -1.05
CA SER A 120 16.84 -22.11 -0.89
C SER A 120 16.28 -23.45 -1.38
N THR A 121 17.06 -24.53 -1.28
CA THR A 121 16.53 -25.86 -1.56
C THR A 121 15.66 -26.31 -0.39
N SER A 122 14.34 -26.19 -0.54
CA SER A 122 13.37 -26.48 0.52
C SER A 122 11.95 -26.67 -0.05
N THR A 123 11.00 -26.95 0.83
CA THR A 123 9.57 -26.98 0.50
C THR A 123 8.93 -25.66 0.90
N TYR A 124 8.36 -24.95 -0.08
CA TYR A 124 7.70 -23.66 0.14
C TYR A 124 6.21 -23.76 -0.10
N THR A 125 5.47 -22.91 0.62
CA THR A 125 4.03 -22.72 0.46
C THR A 125 3.74 -21.35 -0.14
N PHE A 126 2.88 -21.32 -1.15
CA PHE A 126 2.46 -20.15 -1.90
C PHE A 126 0.97 -19.91 -1.69
N VAL A 127 0.59 -18.66 -1.42
CA VAL A 127 -0.82 -18.25 -1.36
C VAL A 127 -0.97 -16.80 -1.85
N ALA A 128 -1.93 -16.56 -2.74
CA ALA A 128 -2.32 -15.22 -3.14
C ALA A 128 -3.51 -14.80 -2.26
N THR A 129 -3.39 -13.66 -1.61
CA THR A 129 -4.46 -13.08 -0.79
C THR A 129 -4.29 -11.58 -0.78
N GLY A 130 -5.38 -10.84 -0.77
CA GLY A 130 -5.34 -9.38 -0.80
C GLY A 130 -6.71 -8.76 -0.98
N THR A 131 -6.71 -7.44 -1.10
CA THR A 131 -7.90 -6.63 -1.33
C THR A 131 -7.71 -5.80 -2.60
N ILE A 132 -8.68 -5.80 -3.50
CA ILE A 132 -8.65 -5.09 -4.78
C ILE A 132 -9.74 -4.01 -4.76
N PRO A 133 -9.39 -2.71 -4.77
CA PRO A 133 -10.36 -1.65 -4.94
C PRO A 133 -11.11 -1.78 -6.28
N ILE A 134 -12.40 -1.46 -6.27
CA ILE A 134 -13.27 -1.55 -7.45
C ILE A 134 -13.96 -0.23 -7.76
N ALA A 135 -14.19 0.00 -9.04
CA ALA A 135 -15.08 1.05 -9.54
C ALA A 135 -16.29 0.41 -10.26
N ALA A 136 -17.34 1.20 -10.47
CA ALA A 136 -18.40 0.79 -11.38
C ALA A 136 -17.82 0.64 -12.81
N PHE A 137 -18.41 -0.23 -13.62
CA PHE A 137 -17.97 -0.41 -15.01
C PHE A 137 -18.02 0.92 -15.78
N GLY A 138 -16.90 1.29 -16.42
CA GLY A 138 -16.76 2.56 -17.13
C GLY A 138 -16.54 3.80 -16.23
N SER A 139 -16.43 3.62 -14.92
CA SER A 139 -16.11 4.66 -13.94
C SER A 139 -14.69 4.48 -13.40
N THR A 140 -14.08 5.58 -12.97
CA THR A 140 -12.81 5.60 -12.23
C THR A 140 -13.00 5.94 -10.75
N GLU A 141 -14.24 6.16 -10.30
CA GLU A 141 -14.57 6.40 -8.91
C GLU A 141 -14.66 5.09 -8.15
N LEU A 142 -13.87 4.96 -7.08
CA LEU A 142 -13.86 3.77 -6.25
C LEU A 142 -15.16 3.68 -5.44
N THR A 143 -15.78 2.50 -5.45
CA THR A 143 -17.08 2.24 -4.80
C THR A 143 -17.00 1.16 -3.72
N GLY A 144 -15.84 0.54 -3.57
CA GLY A 144 -15.59 -0.51 -2.57
C GLY A 144 -14.35 -1.30 -2.92
N SER A 145 -14.28 -2.51 -2.38
CA SER A 145 -13.18 -3.44 -2.64
C SER A 145 -13.62 -4.89 -2.59
N ILE A 146 -12.90 -5.76 -3.28
CA ILE A 146 -13.06 -7.21 -3.24
C ILE A 146 -11.90 -7.80 -2.47
N VAL A 147 -12.19 -8.59 -1.45
CA VAL A 147 -11.20 -9.42 -0.76
C VAL A 147 -11.14 -10.77 -1.47
N PHE A 148 -9.94 -11.31 -1.67
CA PHE A 148 -9.75 -12.63 -2.30
C PHE A 148 -8.70 -13.45 -1.56
N LYS A 149 -8.80 -14.78 -1.71
CA LYS A 149 -7.79 -15.73 -1.26
C LYS A 149 -7.76 -16.92 -2.21
N SER A 150 -6.56 -17.36 -2.60
CA SER A 150 -6.38 -18.54 -3.43
C SER A 150 -6.35 -19.84 -2.63
N ASN A 151 -6.30 -20.97 -3.35
CA ASN A 151 -5.78 -22.21 -2.77
C ASN A 151 -4.34 -22.04 -2.27
N THR A 152 -3.94 -22.93 -1.37
CA THR A 152 -2.55 -23.08 -0.95
C THR A 152 -1.84 -24.01 -1.94
N LEU A 153 -0.71 -23.57 -2.48
CA LEU A 153 0.15 -24.36 -3.36
C LEU A 153 1.46 -24.68 -2.66
N THR A 154 1.86 -25.94 -2.63
CA THR A 154 3.14 -26.37 -2.06
C THR A 154 4.06 -26.86 -3.16
N MET A 155 5.32 -26.41 -3.17
CA MET A 155 6.32 -26.80 -4.17
C MET A 155 7.67 -27.08 -3.51
N ASN A 156 8.37 -28.09 -4.02
CA ASN A 156 9.79 -28.30 -3.72
C ASN A 156 10.62 -27.44 -4.66
N ILE A 157 11.49 -26.61 -4.11
CA ILE A 157 12.30 -25.67 -4.87
C ILE A 157 13.75 -26.18 -4.87
N ASP A 158 14.39 -26.17 -6.04
CA ASP A 158 15.85 -26.24 -6.16
C ASP A 158 16.42 -24.82 -6.00
N GLY A 159 17.12 -24.61 -4.88
CA GLY A 159 17.74 -23.33 -4.56
C GLY A 159 18.85 -22.94 -5.53
N THR A 160 19.51 -23.89 -6.20
CA THR A 160 20.54 -23.59 -7.21
C THR A 160 19.88 -23.00 -8.46
N ALA A 161 18.82 -23.63 -8.94
CA ALA A 161 18.03 -23.12 -10.05
C ALA A 161 17.28 -21.82 -9.68
N ALA A 162 16.86 -21.64 -8.42
CA ALA A 162 16.25 -20.39 -7.98
C ALA A 162 17.24 -19.23 -7.98
N LYS A 163 18.49 -19.47 -7.55
CA LYS A 163 19.56 -18.45 -7.53
C LYS A 163 20.03 -18.03 -8.92
N SER A 164 19.81 -18.83 -9.97
CA SER A 164 20.15 -18.45 -11.35
C SER A 164 19.10 -17.53 -11.99
N ILE A 165 17.94 -17.38 -11.38
CA ILE A 165 16.91 -16.42 -11.80
C ILE A 165 17.40 -15.00 -11.49
N ALA A 166 17.39 -14.15 -12.51
CA ALA A 166 17.69 -12.72 -12.33
C ALA A 166 16.68 -12.08 -11.37
N LYS A 167 17.18 -11.33 -10.39
CA LYS A 167 16.33 -10.55 -9.49
C LYS A 167 15.61 -9.45 -10.27
N ALA A 168 14.34 -9.26 -9.95
CA ALA A 168 13.51 -8.25 -10.59
C ALA A 168 13.98 -6.82 -10.25
N ILE A 169 14.58 -6.65 -9.08
CA ILE A 169 15.20 -5.41 -8.64
C ILE A 169 16.73 -5.53 -8.75
N PRO A 170 17.42 -4.56 -9.39
CA PRO A 170 18.87 -4.57 -9.48
C PRO A 170 19.52 -4.56 -8.09
N THR A 171 20.51 -5.43 -7.87
CA THR A 171 21.29 -5.44 -6.63
C THR A 171 22.17 -4.19 -6.57
N HIS A 172 22.06 -3.40 -5.49
CA HIS A 172 22.99 -2.29 -5.21
C HIS A 172 23.57 -2.44 -3.81
N ASN A 173 24.90 -2.35 -3.70
CA ASN A 173 25.58 -2.37 -2.40
C ASN A 173 25.47 -1.00 -1.70
N GLY A 174 25.03 -1.00 -0.45
CA GLY A 174 25.27 0.07 0.52
C GLY A 174 24.06 0.94 0.89
N PRO A 175 23.64 0.97 2.18
CA PRO A 175 22.71 1.97 2.70
C PRO A 175 23.43 3.32 2.89
N ARG A 176 22.83 4.39 2.38
CA ARG A 176 23.07 5.77 2.82
C ARG A 176 21.80 6.58 2.55
N THR A 177 21.25 7.27 3.56
CA THR A 177 20.22 8.28 3.32
C THR A 177 20.81 9.51 2.68
N VAL A 178 20.77 9.52 1.36
CA VAL A 178 21.28 10.59 0.51
C VAL A 178 20.20 10.87 -0.49
N ILE A 179 19.70 12.11 -0.48
CA ILE A 179 18.95 12.64 -1.61
C ILE A 179 19.90 12.62 -2.80
N GLN A 180 19.53 11.90 -3.85
CA GLN A 180 20.38 11.70 -5.00
C GLN A 180 20.46 12.99 -5.84
N SER A 181 21.49 13.11 -6.67
CA SER A 181 21.75 14.33 -7.45
C SER A 181 20.78 14.55 -8.62
N ASP A 182 19.72 13.74 -8.73
CA ASP A 182 18.72 13.77 -9.79
C ASP A 182 17.60 14.80 -9.54
N CYS A 183 17.67 15.54 -8.43
CA CYS A 183 16.71 16.58 -8.08
C CYS A 183 16.99 17.89 -8.83
N THR A 184 15.94 18.48 -9.42
CA THR A 184 15.94 19.91 -9.70
C THR A 184 15.87 20.72 -8.40
N SER A 185 16.24 22.00 -8.44
CA SER A 185 16.19 22.88 -7.26
C SER A 185 14.79 22.95 -6.63
N THR A 186 13.73 22.96 -7.44
CA THR A 186 12.34 22.96 -6.96
C THR A 186 12.00 21.65 -6.27
N GLN A 187 12.33 20.51 -6.88
CA GLN A 187 12.08 19.20 -6.28
C GLN A 187 12.84 19.03 -4.96
N LEU A 188 14.09 19.49 -4.90
CA LEU A 188 14.90 19.47 -3.69
C LEU A 188 14.26 20.29 -2.56
N SER A 189 13.71 21.46 -2.87
CA SER A 189 12.95 22.27 -1.91
C SER A 189 11.70 21.55 -1.41
N GLN A 190 10.90 20.98 -2.32
CA GLN A 190 9.67 20.26 -1.98
C GLN A 190 9.93 19.00 -1.13
N ILE A 191 10.99 18.24 -1.42
CA ILE A 191 11.38 17.07 -0.62
C ILE A 191 11.94 17.48 0.74
N THR A 192 12.73 18.55 0.79
CA THR A 192 13.25 19.05 2.08
C THR A 192 12.11 19.48 3.01
N GLU A 193 11.11 20.17 2.46
CA GLU A 193 9.87 20.50 3.17
C GLU A 193 9.11 19.24 3.59
N ALA A 194 8.89 18.30 2.66
CA ALA A 194 8.15 17.08 2.92
C ALA A 194 8.80 16.21 4.01
N LEU A 195 10.13 16.09 4.01
CA LEU A 195 10.87 15.36 5.04
C LEU A 195 10.75 16.05 6.41
N THR A 196 10.74 17.38 6.44
CA THR A 196 10.53 18.16 7.67
C THR A 196 9.14 17.90 8.25
N ASN A 197 8.11 17.92 7.39
CA ASN A 197 6.74 17.62 7.79
C ASN A 197 6.58 16.14 8.19
N CYS A 198 7.22 15.22 7.47
CA CYS A 198 7.25 13.79 7.82
C CYS A 198 7.77 13.58 9.25
N ALA A 199 8.93 14.17 9.60
CA ALA A 199 9.50 14.04 10.94
C ALA A 199 8.54 14.59 12.01
N MET A 200 7.95 15.75 11.76
CA MET A 200 6.96 16.37 12.65
C MET A 200 5.73 15.47 12.87
N MET A 201 5.11 15.01 11.77
CA MET A 201 3.89 14.21 11.83
C MET A 201 4.13 12.85 12.47
N ALA A 202 5.24 12.19 12.15
CA ALA A 202 5.66 10.94 12.79
C ALA A 202 5.85 11.12 14.30
N LYS A 203 6.51 12.22 14.70
CA LYS A 203 6.74 12.57 16.11
C LYS A 203 5.47 12.74 16.92
N ILE A 204 4.56 13.57 16.39
CA ILE A 204 3.24 13.80 16.99
C ILE A 204 2.52 12.45 17.14
N THR A 205 2.54 11.65 16.09
CA THR A 205 1.77 10.40 16.07
C THR A 205 2.31 9.36 17.04
N TRP A 206 3.62 9.10 17.11
CA TRP A 206 4.11 8.11 18.09
C TRP A 206 3.91 8.57 19.53
N THR A 207 3.91 9.87 19.80
CA THR A 207 3.55 10.41 21.13
C THR A 207 2.09 10.10 21.47
N VAL A 208 1.18 10.26 20.49
CA VAL A 208 -0.25 9.92 20.62
C VAL A 208 -0.47 8.42 20.74
N VAL A 209 0.34 7.57 20.10
CA VAL A 209 0.22 6.10 20.24
C VAL A 209 0.33 5.65 21.70
N TYR A 210 1.18 6.30 22.50
CA TYR A 210 1.31 5.98 23.93
C TYR A 210 0.18 6.55 24.79
N ALA A 211 -0.16 7.83 24.60
CA ALA A 211 -1.00 8.61 25.51
C ALA A 211 -2.43 8.90 25.01
N GLY A 212 -2.72 8.60 23.75
CA GLY A 212 -3.93 9.02 23.05
C GLY A 212 -5.08 8.01 23.06
N ASN A 213 -6.05 8.28 22.18
CA ASN A 213 -7.29 7.51 22.07
C ASN A 213 -7.03 6.09 21.54
N ARG A 214 -7.20 5.10 22.43
CA ARG A 214 -7.01 3.67 22.12
C ARG A 214 -8.05 3.13 21.13
N THR A 215 -9.27 3.67 21.15
CA THR A 215 -10.33 3.28 20.22
C THR A 215 -9.96 3.67 18.81
N LYS A 216 -9.46 4.90 18.60
CA LYS A 216 -8.97 5.35 17.29
C LYS A 216 -7.79 4.49 16.82
N PHE A 217 -6.81 4.22 17.69
CA PHE A 217 -5.72 3.31 17.34
C PHE A 217 -6.22 1.92 16.88
N ALA A 218 -7.23 1.38 17.56
CA ALA A 218 -7.82 0.09 17.22
C ALA A 218 -8.58 0.10 15.88
N VAL A 219 -9.11 1.23 15.41
CA VAL A 219 -9.72 1.35 14.07
C VAL A 219 -8.69 0.99 12.98
N TYR A 220 -7.46 1.49 13.11
CA TYR A 220 -6.41 1.27 12.11
C TYR A 220 -5.72 -0.08 12.31
N TYR A 221 -5.28 -0.39 13.54
CA TYR A 221 -4.42 -1.55 13.80
C TYR A 221 -5.17 -2.79 14.32
N LYS A 222 -6.49 -2.71 14.50
CA LYS A 222 -7.37 -3.82 14.95
C LYS A 222 -7.01 -4.42 16.32
N ASP A 223 -6.15 -3.72 17.03
CA ASP A 223 -5.67 -4.04 18.37
C ASP A 223 -5.31 -2.71 19.05
N SER A 224 -5.29 -2.68 20.39
CA SER A 224 -4.83 -1.56 21.20
C SER A 224 -3.91 -1.98 22.35
N THR A 225 -3.42 -3.23 22.34
CA THR A 225 -2.49 -3.74 23.35
C THR A 225 -1.22 -2.90 23.43
N VAL A 226 -0.55 -2.96 24.58
CA VAL A 226 0.77 -2.32 24.75
C VAL A 226 1.77 -2.86 23.74
N ALA A 227 1.75 -4.17 23.44
CA ALA A 227 2.66 -4.80 22.49
C ALA A 227 2.53 -4.18 21.09
N THR A 228 1.32 -4.13 20.53
CA THR A 228 1.08 -3.56 19.20
C THR A 228 1.41 -2.07 19.13
N ARG A 229 1.04 -1.31 20.16
CA ARG A 229 1.37 0.12 20.24
C ARG A 229 2.88 0.38 20.30
N THR A 230 3.63 -0.43 21.04
CA THR A 230 5.09 -0.34 21.10
C THR A 230 5.72 -0.58 19.73
N ILE A 231 5.25 -1.57 18.98
CA ILE A 231 5.73 -1.85 17.61
C ILE A 231 5.45 -0.66 16.69
N VAL A 232 4.21 -0.16 16.68
CA VAL A 232 3.81 0.97 15.84
C VAL A 232 4.60 2.23 16.19
N ALA A 233 4.74 2.54 17.48
CA ALA A 233 5.51 3.70 17.93
C ALA A 233 7.00 3.57 17.57
N ALA A 234 7.61 2.40 17.78
CA ALA A 234 9.01 2.17 17.45
C ALA A 234 9.29 2.36 15.94
N ARG A 235 8.38 1.89 15.07
CA ARG A 235 8.49 2.13 13.64
C ARG A 235 8.35 3.62 13.29
N LEU A 236 7.39 4.33 13.87
CA LEU A 236 7.22 5.77 13.65
C LEU A 236 8.39 6.60 14.18
N ILE A 237 9.02 6.21 15.28
CA ILE A 237 10.28 6.82 15.77
C ILE A 237 11.41 6.61 14.76
N ALA A 238 11.52 5.42 14.18
CA ALA A 238 12.52 5.16 13.15
C ALA A 238 12.26 5.98 11.86
N VAL A 239 10.99 6.12 11.46
CA VAL A 239 10.59 7.01 10.36
C VAL A 239 10.93 8.46 10.67
N GLU A 240 10.66 8.95 11.88
CA GLU A 240 11.08 10.30 12.31
C GLU A 240 12.59 10.48 12.15
N ASN A 241 13.38 9.51 12.59
CA ASN A 241 14.84 9.58 12.51
C ASN A 241 15.35 9.64 11.06
N GLU A 242 14.80 8.82 10.16
CA GLU A 242 15.14 8.89 8.73
C GLU A 242 14.69 10.23 8.12
N CYS A 243 13.49 10.71 8.47
CA CYS A 243 12.98 12.00 8.02
C CYS A 243 13.71 13.21 8.60
N ASN A 244 14.49 13.07 9.67
CA ASN A 244 15.36 14.12 10.19
C ASN A 244 16.73 14.17 9.49
N SER A 245 17.05 13.17 8.68
CA SER A 245 18.32 13.12 7.99
C SER A 245 18.24 13.50 6.51
N ARG A 246 19.32 14.08 6.00
CA ARG A 246 19.45 14.54 4.61
C ARG A 246 20.66 13.96 3.88
N ALA A 247 21.64 13.43 4.62
CA ALA A 247 22.92 12.95 4.09
C ALA A 247 23.47 11.67 4.77
N ALA A 248 22.75 11.11 5.75
CA ALA A 248 23.13 9.90 6.47
C ALA A 248 21.90 9.08 6.88
N GLY A 249 21.98 7.76 7.02
CA GLY A 249 20.82 6.93 7.40
C GLY A 249 20.72 5.70 6.50
N ASN A 250 19.57 5.02 6.55
CA ASN A 250 19.45 3.69 5.98
C ASN A 250 18.74 3.62 4.61
N THR A 251 18.27 4.74 4.03
CA THR A 251 17.41 4.76 2.84
C THR A 251 17.83 5.75 1.75
N LYS A 252 18.11 5.32 0.51
CA LYS A 252 18.36 6.25 -0.61
C LYS A 252 17.07 6.90 -1.10
N TYR A 253 17.16 8.14 -1.56
CA TYR A 253 16.00 8.90 -2.02
C TYR A 253 16.24 9.51 -3.40
N HIS A 254 15.47 9.08 -4.41
CA HIS A 254 15.52 9.63 -5.76
C HIS A 254 14.36 10.59 -6.01
N CYS A 255 14.70 11.74 -6.60
CA CYS A 255 13.71 12.72 -7.00
C CYS A 255 12.97 12.34 -8.29
N THR A 256 13.57 11.48 -9.10
CA THR A 256 13.08 11.09 -10.42
C THR A 256 13.12 9.58 -10.58
N ASP A 257 12.30 9.08 -11.50
CA ASP A 257 12.18 7.65 -11.75
C ASP A 257 13.37 7.09 -12.54
N VAL A 258 14.42 6.71 -11.82
CA VAL A 258 15.62 6.10 -12.43
C VAL A 258 15.45 4.62 -12.77
N TYR A 259 14.37 3.97 -12.31
CA TYR A 259 14.11 2.53 -12.57
C TYR A 259 12.91 2.27 -13.51
N GLY A 260 12.14 3.29 -13.89
CA GLY A 260 11.04 3.17 -14.86
C GLY A 260 9.73 2.61 -14.29
N TYR A 261 9.57 2.60 -12.97
CA TYR A 261 8.38 2.05 -12.29
C TYR A 261 7.28 3.06 -12.00
N CYS A 262 7.51 4.35 -12.24
CA CYS A 262 6.45 5.34 -12.22
C CYS A 262 5.49 5.12 -13.40
N LYS A 263 4.21 5.21 -13.09
CA LYS A 263 3.07 5.01 -13.99
C LYS A 263 1.96 6.00 -13.59
N PRO A 264 0.91 6.18 -14.40
CA PRO A 264 -0.25 7.00 -14.02
C PRO A 264 -0.72 6.65 -12.60
N ASN A 265 -1.13 7.66 -11.83
CA ASN A 265 -1.59 7.55 -10.44
C ASN A 265 -0.58 6.97 -9.42
N VAL A 266 0.66 6.64 -9.79
CA VAL A 266 1.70 6.26 -8.81
C VAL A 266 2.35 7.54 -8.27
N LEU A 267 2.32 7.72 -6.95
CA LEU A 267 2.91 8.87 -6.25
C LEU A 267 4.39 8.65 -5.97
N ALA A 268 4.75 7.48 -5.47
CA ALA A 268 6.12 7.09 -5.16
C ALA A 268 6.23 5.57 -5.14
N TYR A 269 7.45 5.05 -5.03
CA TYR A 269 7.67 3.63 -4.76
C TYR A 269 8.94 3.39 -3.95
N THR A 270 9.00 2.22 -3.32
CA THR A 270 10.16 1.73 -2.59
C THR A 270 10.62 0.39 -3.16
N LEU A 271 11.93 0.23 -3.17
CA LEU A 271 12.65 -1.00 -3.45
C LEU A 271 13.25 -1.50 -2.12
N PRO A 272 12.52 -2.33 -1.33
CA PRO A 272 12.90 -2.68 0.04
C PRO A 272 14.26 -3.39 0.10
N SER A 273 14.57 -4.23 -0.89
CA SER A 273 15.81 -5.00 -0.97
C SER A 273 17.07 -4.14 -1.04
N ILE A 274 16.95 -2.89 -1.49
CA ILE A 274 18.05 -1.92 -1.58
C ILE A 274 17.75 -0.61 -0.82
N ASN A 275 16.72 -0.61 0.03
CA ASN A 275 16.26 0.55 0.81
C ASN A 275 16.19 1.85 -0.02
N THR A 276 15.59 1.80 -1.20
CA THR A 276 15.56 2.95 -2.11
C THR A 276 14.13 3.42 -2.32
N VAL A 277 13.86 4.66 -1.97
CA VAL A 277 12.60 5.36 -2.21
C VAL A 277 12.76 6.24 -3.44
N VAL A 278 11.73 6.27 -4.29
CA VAL A 278 11.71 7.04 -5.53
C VAL A 278 10.40 7.77 -5.65
N ASN A 279 10.47 9.08 -5.89
CA ASN A 279 9.28 9.87 -6.19
C ASN A 279 8.92 9.82 -7.66
N CYS A 280 7.63 9.66 -7.92
CA CYS A 280 7.07 9.84 -9.24
C CYS A 280 6.68 11.30 -9.49
N PRO A 281 6.49 11.72 -10.75
CA PRO A 281 6.13 13.10 -11.07
C PRO A 281 4.90 13.62 -10.30
N LEU A 282 3.92 12.74 -10.06
CA LEU A 282 2.68 13.07 -9.38
C LEU A 282 2.87 13.48 -7.91
N PHE A 283 3.89 12.96 -7.22
CA PHE A 283 4.26 13.38 -5.85
C PHE A 283 4.41 14.90 -5.73
N TYR A 284 5.04 15.53 -6.72
CA TYR A 284 5.33 16.97 -6.68
C TYR A 284 4.11 17.86 -6.90
N THR A 285 2.98 17.26 -7.29
CA THR A 285 1.68 17.95 -7.44
C THR A 285 0.85 17.90 -6.16
N LEU A 286 1.19 17.01 -5.22
CA LEU A 286 0.50 16.90 -3.93
C LEU A 286 0.71 18.14 -3.07
N PRO A 287 -0.21 18.48 -2.16
CA PRO A 287 0.04 19.48 -1.13
C PRO A 287 1.17 19.05 -0.18
N ALA A 288 1.78 20.01 0.53
CA ALA A 288 2.80 19.71 1.53
C ALA A 288 2.23 18.87 2.69
N ILE A 289 1.03 19.24 3.15
CA ILE A 289 0.19 18.53 4.11
C ILE A 289 -1.26 18.72 3.64
N SER A 290 -2.04 17.65 3.61
CA SER A 290 -3.47 17.70 3.26
C SER A 290 -4.30 18.21 4.44
N SER A 291 -5.32 19.03 4.16
CA SER A 291 -6.36 19.39 5.13
C SER A 291 -7.58 18.45 5.08
N VAL A 292 -7.56 17.47 4.17
CA VAL A 292 -8.64 16.51 3.94
C VAL A 292 -8.23 15.15 4.46
N CYS A 293 -9.16 14.49 5.15
CA CYS A 293 -8.95 13.17 5.72
C CYS A 293 -8.66 12.12 4.68
N HIS A 294 -7.66 11.31 4.99
CA HIS A 294 -7.30 10.12 4.24
C HIS A 294 -6.84 10.41 2.80
N VAL A 295 -6.59 11.69 2.48
CA VAL A 295 -6.03 12.13 1.20
C VAL A 295 -4.50 12.19 1.31
N PRO A 296 -3.75 11.54 0.40
CA PRO A 296 -2.29 11.59 0.40
C PRO A 296 -1.76 13.01 0.25
N ASP A 297 -0.67 13.29 0.95
CA ASP A 297 0.14 14.48 0.77
C ASP A 297 1.62 14.09 0.69
N ARG A 298 2.50 15.07 0.46
CA ARG A 298 3.94 14.76 0.34
C ARG A 298 4.52 14.14 1.62
N ALA A 299 4.05 14.56 2.80
CA ALA A 299 4.56 14.07 4.08
C ALA A 299 4.08 12.64 4.38
N THR A 300 2.80 12.34 4.19
CA THR A 300 2.24 11.00 4.43
C THR A 300 2.73 9.99 3.39
N THR A 301 2.94 10.43 2.14
CA THR A 301 3.58 9.60 1.10
C THR A 301 4.99 9.21 1.52
N LEU A 302 5.79 10.15 2.05
CA LEU A 302 7.12 9.86 2.59
C LEU A 302 7.09 8.87 3.75
N ILE A 303 6.18 9.06 4.71
CA ILE A 303 6.02 8.16 5.85
C ILE A 303 5.71 6.75 5.35
N ARG A 304 4.77 6.61 4.40
CA ARG A 304 4.41 5.34 3.79
C ARG A 304 5.64 4.63 3.21
N GLU A 305 6.36 5.30 2.32
CA GLU A 305 7.51 4.72 1.64
C GLU A 305 8.65 4.35 2.60
N LEU A 306 8.92 5.16 3.63
CA LEU A 306 9.93 4.84 4.63
C LEU A 306 9.54 3.64 5.50
N THR A 307 8.25 3.36 5.69
CA THR A 307 7.86 2.14 6.40
C THR A 307 8.19 0.87 5.62
N HIS A 308 8.24 0.94 4.29
CA HIS A 308 8.58 -0.20 3.44
C HIS A 308 10.07 -0.57 3.53
N ALA A 309 10.94 0.39 3.82
CA ALA A 309 12.37 0.17 3.87
C ALA A 309 12.78 -0.59 5.15
N PRO A 310 13.29 -1.84 5.06
CA PRO A 310 13.67 -2.61 6.25
C PRO A 310 14.85 -1.99 7.01
N GLY A 311 15.64 -1.16 6.34
CA GLY A 311 16.70 -0.34 6.92
C GLY A 311 16.17 0.75 7.84
N THR A 312 14.95 1.25 7.62
CA THR A 312 14.26 2.16 8.55
C THR A 312 13.80 1.38 9.78
N TYR A 313 12.99 0.34 9.58
CA TYR A 313 12.56 -0.55 10.66
C TYR A 313 12.24 -1.93 10.09
N SER A 314 12.80 -2.99 10.67
CA SER A 314 12.62 -4.36 10.19
C SER A 314 11.55 -5.13 10.97
N PRO A 315 10.70 -5.93 10.31
CA PRO A 315 10.59 -6.04 8.85
C PRO A 315 9.99 -4.77 8.24
N GLY A 316 10.35 -4.50 6.98
CA GLY A 316 9.66 -3.48 6.18
C GLY A 316 8.17 -3.83 6.03
N THR A 317 7.32 -2.82 5.94
CA THR A 317 5.90 -3.02 5.62
C THR A 317 5.72 -3.45 4.17
N LEU A 318 4.55 -4.02 3.90
CA LEU A 318 4.06 -4.42 2.58
C LEU A 318 2.81 -3.62 2.24
N ASP A 319 2.25 -3.94 1.08
CA ASP A 319 1.03 -3.34 0.53
C ASP A 319 -0.12 -4.35 0.52
N TYR A 320 -0.62 -4.69 1.70
CA TYR A 320 -1.75 -5.60 1.85
C TYR A 320 -3.07 -4.96 1.43
N ALA A 321 -3.21 -3.66 1.65
CA ALA A 321 -4.38 -2.88 1.29
C ALA A 321 -4.04 -1.39 1.16
N TYR A 322 -4.93 -0.71 0.45
CA TYR A 322 -4.68 0.57 -0.19
C TYR A 322 -5.94 1.42 -0.11
N GLY A 323 -5.83 2.62 0.45
CA GLY A 323 -6.95 3.49 0.75
C GLY A 323 -7.67 3.13 2.05
N HIS A 324 -8.35 4.12 2.63
CA HIS A 324 -9.00 4.03 3.94
C HIS A 324 -9.93 2.81 4.07
N GLU A 325 -10.86 2.63 3.14
CA GLU A 325 -11.85 1.54 3.19
C GLU A 325 -11.18 0.16 3.22
N ALA A 326 -10.15 -0.05 2.40
CA ALA A 326 -9.50 -1.36 2.30
C ALA A 326 -8.66 -1.69 3.54
N ILE A 327 -7.99 -0.70 4.16
CA ILE A 327 -7.20 -0.95 5.37
C ILE A 327 -8.06 -1.30 6.59
N LEU A 328 -9.34 -0.91 6.60
CA LEU A 328 -10.28 -1.29 7.65
C LEU A 328 -10.64 -2.78 7.60
N ALA A 329 -10.46 -3.44 6.46
CA ALA A 329 -10.70 -4.87 6.28
C ALA A 329 -9.55 -5.77 6.78
N LEU A 330 -8.36 -5.20 6.98
CA LEU A 330 -7.17 -5.98 7.33
C LEU A 330 -7.29 -6.64 8.70
N SER A 331 -6.66 -7.80 8.86
CA SER A 331 -6.39 -8.36 10.20
C SER A 331 -5.38 -7.49 10.96
N GLY A 332 -5.33 -7.60 12.30
CA GLY A 332 -4.36 -6.86 13.11
C GLY A 332 -2.90 -7.06 12.69
N PRO A 333 -2.41 -8.30 12.49
CA PRO A 333 -1.06 -8.54 12.00
C PRO A 333 -0.77 -7.92 10.63
N GLN A 334 -1.73 -7.98 9.69
CA GLN A 334 -1.60 -7.33 8.39
C GLN A 334 -1.58 -5.81 8.51
N ALA A 335 -2.44 -5.24 9.35
CA ALA A 335 -2.53 -3.79 9.55
C ALA A 335 -1.22 -3.22 10.12
N VAL A 336 -0.57 -3.93 11.05
CA VAL A 336 0.76 -3.58 11.58
C VAL A 336 1.84 -3.70 10.51
N LEU A 337 1.67 -4.54 9.49
CA LEU A 337 2.62 -4.72 8.40
C LEU A 337 2.20 -4.03 7.10
N ASN A 338 1.16 -3.20 7.11
CA ASN A 338 0.66 -2.49 5.92
C ASN A 338 1.08 -1.01 5.96
N ALA A 339 1.78 -0.54 4.93
CA ALA A 339 2.32 0.83 4.90
C ALA A 339 1.23 1.91 4.94
N ASP A 340 0.14 1.69 4.22
CA ASP A 340 -0.94 2.67 4.09
C ASP A 340 -1.68 2.87 5.42
N THR A 341 -1.70 1.87 6.30
CA THR A 341 -2.22 1.99 7.67
C THR A 341 -1.46 3.06 8.45
N TYR A 342 -0.14 3.15 8.29
CA TYR A 342 0.68 4.17 8.95
C TYR A 342 0.41 5.56 8.38
N ALA A 343 0.39 5.69 7.05
CA ALA A 343 0.17 6.97 6.38
C ALA A 343 -1.20 7.57 6.75
N LEU A 344 -2.26 6.75 6.71
CA LEU A 344 -3.63 7.16 7.03
C LEU A 344 -3.81 7.44 8.52
N TYR A 345 -3.23 6.62 9.40
CA TYR A 345 -3.29 6.88 10.84
C TYR A 345 -2.56 8.19 11.22
N VAL A 346 -1.39 8.44 10.64
CA VAL A 346 -0.64 9.69 10.85
C VAL A 346 -1.42 10.90 10.34
N ASN A 347 -1.99 10.83 9.13
CA ASN A 347 -2.86 11.87 8.59
C ASN A 347 -4.01 12.17 9.57
N ALA A 348 -4.77 11.14 9.95
CA ALA A 348 -5.92 11.26 10.83
C ALA A 348 -5.56 11.82 12.21
N VAL A 349 -4.41 11.45 12.79
CA VAL A 349 -3.92 12.02 14.05
C VAL A 349 -3.58 13.50 13.90
N TYR A 350 -2.88 13.87 12.82
CA TYR A 350 -2.42 15.23 12.61
C TYR A 350 -3.57 16.23 12.38
N ILE A 351 -4.55 15.88 11.55
CA ILE A 351 -5.69 16.76 11.22
C ILE A 351 -6.92 16.54 12.10
N GLY A 352 -6.92 15.50 12.95
CA GLY A 352 -7.94 15.28 13.96
C GLY A 352 -9.26 14.69 13.47
N CYS A 353 -9.25 13.80 12.47
CA CYS A 353 -10.46 13.10 12.01
C CYS A 353 -10.48 11.61 12.35
N ASP A 354 -11.65 10.98 12.19
CA ASP A 354 -11.92 9.61 12.62
C ASP A 354 -11.46 8.55 11.61
#